data_AF-A0A8S3A3W6-F1
#
_entry.id   AF-A0A8S3A3W6-F1
#
_cell.length_a   1.000
_cell.length_b   1.000
_cell.length_c   1.000
_cell.angle_alpha   90.00
_cell.angle_beta   90.00
_cell.angle_gamma   90.00
#
_symmetry.space_group_name_H-M   'P 1'
#
loop_
_entity.id
_entity.type
_entity.pdbx_description
1 polymer ?
#
loop_
_entity_poly.entity_id
_entity_poly.type
_entity_poly.pdbx_seq_one_letter_code
_entity_poly.pdbx_strand_id
1 'polypeptide(L)' 'MSFLLLVAGNATTANTIVLGTLTLLQHPDQLAELRKDPSLIKSAVEEILRYLTGSQFATRRLALEDVEIGG' A
#
# COMPACT_ATOMS: atom_id res chain seq x y z
N MET A 1 -21.24 10.55 5.69
CA MET A 1 -20.05 9.81 6.17
C MET A 1 -19.90 8.44 5.52
N SER A 2 -20.97 7.63 5.40
CA SER A 2 -20.89 6.23 4.91
C SER A 2 -20.34 6.06 3.48
N PHE A 3 -20.69 6.96 2.55
CA PHE A 3 -20.17 6.91 1.17
C PHE A 3 -18.64 7.13 1.11
N LEU A 4 -18.11 8.04 1.92
CA LEU A 4 -16.68 8.33 1.96
C LEU A 4 -15.89 7.13 2.49
N LEU A 5 -16.39 6.45 3.53
CA LEU A 5 -15.78 5.23 4.05
C LEU A 5 -15.78 4.11 3.01
N LEU A 6 -16.90 3.94 2.30
CA LEU A 6 -17.01 2.96 1.23
C LEU A 6 -15.97 3.22 0.13
N VAL A 7 -15.89 4.44 -0.40
CA VAL A 7 -14.98 4.74 -1.51
C VAL A 7 -13.52 4.71 -1.07
N ALA A 8 -13.18 5.34 0.06
CA ALA A 8 -11.80 5.45 0.53
C ALA A 8 -11.23 4.09 0.96
N GLY A 9 -12.04 3.23 1.58
CA GLY A 9 -11.60 1.90 2.04
C GLY A 9 -11.66 0.82 0.97
N ASN A 10 -12.71 0.79 0.14
CA ASN A 10 -12.94 -0.31 -0.80
C ASN A 10 -11.91 -0.31 -1.93
N ALA A 11 -11.77 0.80 -2.66
CA ALA A 11 -10.95 0.83 -3.87
C ALA A 11 -9.44 0.70 -3.55
N THR A 12 -8.97 1.31 -2.46
CA THR A 12 -7.55 1.28 -2.07
C THR A 12 -7.14 -0.11 -1.57
N THR A 13 -7.96 -0.73 -0.73
CA THR A 13 -7.71 -2.08 -0.20
C THR A 13 -7.77 -3.13 -1.30
N ALA A 14 -8.79 -3.09 -2.16
CA ALA A 14 -8.91 -4.00 -3.30
C ALA A 14 -7.69 -3.88 -4.23
N ASN A 15 -7.28 -2.67 -4.60
CA ASN A 15 -6.10 -2.46 -5.44
C ASN A 15 -4.82 -2.98 -4.78
N THR A 16 -4.64 -2.72 -3.48
CA THR A 16 -3.43 -3.15 -2.74
C THR A 16 -3.35 -4.67 -2.66
N ILE A 17 -4.46 -5.37 -2.45
CA ILE A 17 -4.50 -6.84 -2.45
C ILE A 17 -4.15 -7.40 -3.84
N VAL A 18 -4.76 -6.86 -4.90
CA VAL A 18 -4.51 -7.31 -6.28
C VAL A 18 -3.05 -7.09 -6.68
N LEU A 19 -2.52 -5.89 -6.44
CA LEU A 19 -1.14 -5.56 -6.78
C LEU A 19 -0.14 -6.30 -5.87
N GLY A 20 -0.43 -6.49 -4.59
CA GLY A 20 0.38 -7.29 -3.68
C GLY A 20 0.45 -8.75 -4.11
N THR A 21 -0.68 -9.32 -4.55
CA THR A 21 -0.73 -10.67 -5.13
C THR A 21 0.12 -10.76 -6.38
N LEU A 22 -0.02 -9.81 -7.31
CA LEU A 22 0.81 -9.75 -8.52
C LEU A 22 2.30 -9.62 -8.17
N THR A 23 2.65 -8.78 -7.20
CA THR A 23 4.03 -8.56 -6.74
C THR A 23 4.65 -9.84 -6.21
N LEU A 24 3.92 -10.61 -5.39
CA LEU A 24 4.39 -11.91 -4.90
C LEU A 24 4.55 -12.93 -6.03
N LEU A 25 3.65 -12.94 -7.02
CA LEU A 25 3.77 -13.81 -8.19
C LEU A 25 4.97 -13.46 -9.07
N GLN A 26 5.35 -12.18 -9.13
CA GLN A 26 6.55 -11.71 -9.82
C GLN A 26 7.85 -11.99 -9.04
N HIS A 27 7.75 -12.29 -7.73
CA HIS A 27 8.87 -12.62 -6.86
C HIS A 27 8.69 -14.03 -6.26
N PRO A 28 8.79 -15.10 -7.07
CA PRO A 28 8.43 -16.46 -6.67
C PRO A 28 9.25 -16.98 -5.48
N ASP A 29 10.49 -16.53 -5.32
CA ASP A 29 11.35 -16.93 -4.18
C ASP A 29 10.79 -16.40 -2.85
N GLN A 30 10.36 -15.14 -2.80
CA GLN A 30 9.73 -14.56 -1.61
C GLN A 30 8.36 -15.19 -1.34
N LEU A 31 7.59 -15.49 -2.39
CA LEU A 31 6.33 -16.23 -2.24
C LEU A 31 6.57 -17.65 -1.70
N ALA A 32 7.63 -18.33 -2.12
CA ALA A 32 7.99 -19.65 -1.62
C ALA A 32 8.42 -19.60 -0.15
N GLU A 33 9.18 -18.58 0.25
CA GLU A 33 9.57 -18.34 1.64
C GLU A 33 8.34 -18.09 2.53
N LEU A 34 7.43 -17.22 2.09
CA LEU A 34 6.19 -16.92 2.81
C LEU A 34 5.27 -18.15 2.95
N ARG A 35 5.27 -19.04 1.96
CA ARG A 35 4.52 -20.32 2.03
C ARG A 35 5.15 -21.31 3.01
N LYS A 36 6.47 -21.29 3.17
CA LYS A 36 7.19 -22.15 4.13
C LYS A 36 7.03 -21.64 5.56
N ASP A 37 7.02 -20.33 5.76
CA ASP A 37 6.88 -19.70 7.06
C ASP A 37 5.78 -18.61 7.07
N PRO A 38 4.55 -18.97 7.45
CA PRO A 38 3.45 -18.02 7.59
C PRO A 38 3.67 -16.93 8.64
N SER A 39 4.66 -17.06 9.55
CA SER A 39 4.96 -16.00 10.52
C SER A 39 5.47 -14.72 9.84
N LEU A 40 5.98 -14.83 8.61
CA LEU A 40 6.46 -13.72 7.78
C LEU A 40 5.33 -12.90 7.13
N ILE A 41 4.06 -13.30 7.25
CA ILE A 41 2.93 -12.58 6.64
C ILE A 41 2.90 -11.11 7.06
N LYS A 42 3.14 -10.82 8.35
CA LYS A 42 3.11 -9.44 8.83
C LYS A 42 4.19 -8.58 8.16
N SER A 43 5.43 -9.07 8.09
CA SER A 43 6.52 -8.34 7.41
C SER A 43 6.29 -8.23 5.91
N ALA A 44 5.75 -9.26 5.27
CA ALA A 44 5.43 -9.23 3.84
C ALA A 44 4.37 -8.17 3.51
N VAL A 45 3.35 -8.01 4.37
CA VAL A 45 2.34 -6.95 4.20
C VAL A 45 2.97 -5.57 4.32
N GLU A 46 3.81 -5.32 5.34
CA GLU A 46 4.52 -4.04 5.48
C GLU A 46 5.40 -3.74 4.26
N GLU A 47 6.08 -4.76 3.73
CA GLU A 47 6.94 -4.61 2.56
C GLU A 47 6.14 -4.34 1.28
N ILE A 48 4.99 -5.00 1.12
CA ILE A 48 4.06 -4.70 0.02
C ILE A 48 3.56 -3.26 0.11
N LEU A 49 3.22 -2.77 1.31
CA LEU A 49 2.78 -1.37 1.52
C LEU A 49 3.90 -0.36 1.29
N ARG A 50 5.16 -0.72 1.56
CA ARG A 50 6.34 0.10 1.23
C ARG A 50 6.61 0.13 -0.27
N TYR A 51 6.49 -1.01 -0.93
CA TYR A 51 6.80 -1.19 -2.35
C TYR A 51 5.71 -0.60 -3.26
N LEU A 52 4.45 -0.71 -2.86
CA LEU A 52 3.31 -0.26 -3.64
C LEU A 52 2.71 1.04 -3.08
N THR A 53 2.56 2.04 -3.95
CA THR A 53 1.82 3.26 -3.60
C THR A 53 0.31 3.00 -3.69
N GLY A 54 -0.33 2.69 -2.55
CA GLY A 54 -1.77 2.41 -2.48
C GLY A 54 -2.70 3.58 -2.83
N SER A 55 -2.24 4.83 -2.64
CA SER A 55 -2.94 6.04 -3.11
C SER A 55 -1.98 7.19 -3.37
N GLN A 56 -1.80 7.53 -4.65
CA GLN A 56 -0.87 8.57 -5.07
C GLN A 56 -1.31 9.99 -4.66
N PHE A 57 -2.60 10.20 -4.41
CA PHE A 57 -3.15 11.54 -4.18
C PHE A 57 -3.76 11.74 -2.79
N ALA A 58 -3.66 10.75 -1.89
CA ALA A 58 -4.22 10.84 -0.54
C ALA A 58 -3.63 11.98 0.29
N THR A 59 -2.39 12.38 0.04
CA THR A 59 -1.64 13.34 0.87
C THR A 59 -1.46 14.71 0.22
N ARG A 60 -2.17 15.01 -0.89
CA ARG A 60 -2.08 16.34 -1.51
C ARG A 60 -2.41 17.44 -0.49
N ARG A 61 -1.64 18.52 -0.55
CA ARG A 61 -1.82 19.74 0.25
C ARG A 61 -1.72 20.94 -0.68
N LEU A 62 -2.33 22.04 -0.26
CA LEU A 62 -2.23 23.35 -0.89
C LEU A 62 -1.60 24.30 0.14
N ALA A 63 -0.54 25.02 -0.25
CA ALA A 63 0.03 26.07 0.58
C ALA A 63 -0.94 27.25 0.64
N LEU A 64 -1.26 27.72 1.84
CA LEU A 64 -2.16 28.86 2.05
C LEU A 64 -1.39 30.18 2.20
N GLU A 65 -0.09 30.07 2.42
CA GLU A 65 0.90 31.14 2.55
C GLU A 65 2.27 30.54 2.17
N ASP A 66 3.31 31.37 2.16
CA ASP A 66 4.66 30.91 1.84
C ASP A 66 5.16 29.95 2.92
N VAL A 67 5.68 28.79 2.48
CA VAL A 67 6.19 27.71 3.34
C VAL A 67 7.56 27.26 2.86
N GLU A 68 8.51 27.18 3.77
CA GLU A 68 9.84 26.60 3.55
C GLU A 68 9.81 25.08 3.81
N ILE A 69 10.30 24.29 2.85
CA ILE A 69 10.39 22.83 2.97
C ILE A 69 11.83 22.42 2.69
N GLY A 70 12.54 21.98 3.74
CA GLY A 70 13.91 21.48 3.61
C GLY A 70 15.01 22.55 3.65
N GLY A 71 14.70 23.79 4.04
CA GLY A 71 15.62 24.94 3.97
C GLY A 71 15.42 25.76 2.69
#